data_AF-A0A2A2L4L9-F1
#
_entry.id   AF-A0A2A2L4L9-F1
#
_cell.length_a   1.000
_cell.length_b   1.000
_cell.length_c   1.000
_cell.angle_alpha   90.00
_cell.angle_beta   90.00
_cell.angle_gamma   90.00
#
_symmetry.space_group_name_H-M   'P 1'
#
loop_
_entity.id
_entity.type
_entity.pdbx_description
1 polymer ?
#
loop_
_entity_poly.entity_id
_entity_poly.type
_entity_poly.pdbx_seq_one_letter_code
_entity_poly.pdbx_strand_id
1 'polypeptide(L)'
;MDKIKFVSDLELAIFLFRRFSEKFETRQLVKIAHLPTVSRLEQIIQQKPDWRICENELQDLISNHFLTDELRGAFDNFEFIVAGDRENEWIEEKFELKISKAEENIVENVEDFKEHIDLIGCILSLAIDQKNSWSASRLFTILCPQILPTLKKLAADGRLTIFQTLLSYVMKSNIADNYDSTNEVLNEHIHFLRQFDRAIDKIQEQIGNTEGCSKRSLLQSVNIAAQFLLSTDKFSFCSKIRTAQNFLKTHIEEVHRNFKIFNNISSRVCKKPIFISEAQLICYHFLDRLTALDTIEVKQNSVSPNFKFLESFKFLEI
;
A
#
# COMPACT_ATOMS: atom_id res chain seq x y z
N MET A 1 -12.73 -1.19 29.71
CA MET A 1 -11.87 -1.82 28.69
C MET A 1 -12.05 -1.02 27.42
N ASP A 2 -10.99 -0.40 26.91
CA ASP A 2 -11.09 0.32 25.64
C ASP A 2 -11.16 -0.69 24.50
N LYS A 3 -12.08 -0.47 23.56
CA LYS A 3 -12.28 -1.33 22.40
C LYS A 3 -11.43 -0.84 21.23
N ILE A 4 -10.55 -1.69 20.73
CA ILE A 4 -9.62 -1.38 19.64
C ILE A 4 -9.96 -2.25 18.45
N LYS A 5 -10.26 -1.63 17.31
CA LYS A 5 -10.82 -2.32 16.15
C LYS A 5 -9.80 -2.50 15.03
N PHE A 6 -9.71 -3.71 14.50
CA PHE A 6 -8.89 -4.09 13.36
C PHE A 6 -9.74 -4.85 12.34
N VAL A 7 -9.33 -4.82 11.08
CA VAL A 7 -9.97 -5.56 9.99
C VAL A 7 -9.62 -7.04 10.08
N SER A 8 -8.39 -7.38 10.45
CA SER A 8 -7.96 -8.76 10.67
C SER A 8 -6.96 -8.85 11.82
N ASP A 9 -6.71 -10.07 12.26
CA ASP A 9 -5.62 -10.36 13.20
C ASP A 9 -4.24 -10.08 12.59
N LEU A 10 -4.06 -10.26 11.28
CA LEU A 10 -2.86 -9.82 10.57
C LEU A 10 -2.62 -8.30 10.68
N GLU A 11 -3.66 -7.46 10.54
CA GLU A 11 -3.54 -6.01 10.76
C GLU A 11 -3.11 -5.71 12.21
N LEU A 12 -3.67 -6.44 13.18
CA LEU A 12 -3.29 -6.31 14.58
C LEU A 12 -1.80 -6.65 14.80
N ALA A 13 -1.31 -7.77 14.26
CA ALA A 13 0.11 -8.14 14.38
C ALA A 13 1.05 -7.06 13.82
N ILE A 14 0.81 -6.60 12.59
CA ILE A 14 1.68 -5.59 11.98
C ILE A 14 1.57 -4.25 12.71
N PHE A 15 0.38 -3.89 13.20
CA PHE A 15 0.18 -2.71 14.02
C PHE A 15 1.04 -2.77 15.29
N LEU A 16 0.93 -3.86 16.05
CA LEU A 16 1.70 -4.06 17.27
C LEU A 16 3.19 -4.00 16.96
N PHE A 17 3.66 -4.75 15.97
CA PHE A 17 5.07 -4.79 15.56
C PHE A 17 5.60 -3.40 15.21
N ARG A 18 4.97 -2.68 14.27
CA ARG A 18 5.41 -1.34 13.86
C ARG A 18 5.37 -0.34 15.00
N ARG A 19 4.48 -0.54 15.98
CA ARG A 19 4.31 0.38 17.10
C ARG A 19 5.32 0.15 18.21
N PHE A 20 5.60 -1.10 18.56
CA PHE A 20 6.36 -1.45 19.78
C PHE A 20 7.68 -2.17 19.55
N SER A 21 8.01 -2.56 18.31
CA SER A 21 9.34 -3.08 17.99
C SER A 21 10.42 -2.00 18.13
N GLU A 22 11.61 -2.39 18.57
CA GLU A 22 12.80 -1.53 18.53
C GLU A 22 13.22 -1.15 17.11
N LYS A 23 12.88 -2.01 16.13
CA LYS A 23 13.10 -1.78 14.71
C LYS A 23 11.78 -1.43 14.06
N PHE A 24 11.66 -0.17 13.63
CA PHE A 24 10.55 0.22 12.77
C PHE A 24 10.73 -0.37 11.39
N GLU A 25 9.72 -1.07 10.91
CA GLU A 25 9.66 -1.56 9.55
C GLU A 25 8.95 -0.54 8.67
N THR A 26 9.58 -0.13 7.57
CA THR A 26 8.98 0.76 6.57
C THR A 26 8.41 0.00 5.38
N ARG A 27 8.80 -1.27 5.21
CA ARG A 27 8.32 -2.11 4.10
C ARG A 27 6.82 -2.30 4.18
N GLN A 28 6.16 -2.34 3.02
CA GLN A 28 4.72 -2.61 2.97
C GLN A 28 4.46 -4.11 3.16
N LEU A 29 3.41 -4.44 3.92
CA LEU A 29 2.96 -5.82 4.09
C LEU A 29 2.47 -6.39 2.75
N VAL A 30 2.83 -7.63 2.47
CA VAL A 30 2.31 -8.40 1.34
C VAL A 30 1.74 -9.72 1.85
N LYS A 31 0.45 -9.93 1.60
CA LYS A 31 -0.25 -11.19 1.92
C LYS A 31 0.38 -12.37 1.19
N ILE A 32 0.37 -13.54 1.83
CA ILE A 32 0.93 -14.78 1.27
C ILE A 32 0.37 -15.07 -0.12
N ALA A 33 -0.93 -14.88 -0.33
CA ALA A 33 -1.62 -15.09 -1.61
C ALA A 33 -1.03 -14.28 -2.77
N HIS A 34 -0.39 -13.13 -2.51
CA HIS A 34 0.19 -12.27 -3.54
C HIS A 34 1.68 -12.52 -3.78
N LEU A 35 2.38 -13.19 -2.87
CA LEU A 35 3.83 -13.40 -2.93
C LEU A 35 4.34 -13.96 -4.27
N PRO A 36 3.70 -14.96 -4.90
CA PRO A 36 4.17 -15.47 -6.18
C PRO A 36 4.18 -14.40 -7.28
N THR A 37 3.13 -13.58 -7.34
CA THR A 37 2.98 -12.53 -8.34
C THR A 37 3.95 -11.39 -8.11
N VAL A 38 4.10 -10.93 -6.87
CA VAL A 38 5.05 -9.85 -6.54
C VAL A 38 6.49 -10.30 -6.79
N SER A 39 6.84 -11.54 -6.44
CA SER A 39 8.18 -12.10 -6.69
C SER A 39 8.50 -12.16 -8.18
N ARG A 40 7.53 -12.56 -9.01
CA ARG A 40 7.70 -12.58 -10.47
C ARG A 40 7.91 -11.18 -11.05
N LEU A 41 7.18 -10.17 -10.55
CA LEU A 41 7.34 -8.79 -11.00
C LEU A 41 8.74 -8.28 -10.67
N GLU A 42 9.22 -8.51 -9.45
CA GLU A 42 10.57 -8.11 -9.00
C GLU A 42 11.66 -8.76 -9.83
N GLN A 43 11.53 -10.04 -10.18
CA GLN A 43 12.46 -10.73 -11.07
C GLN A 43 12.53 -10.08 -12.45
N ILE A 44 11.38 -9.72 -13.03
CA ILE A 44 11.31 -9.10 -14.37
C ILE A 44 12.02 -7.74 -14.37
N ILE A 45 11.83 -6.94 -13.32
CA ILE A 45 12.39 -5.58 -13.23
C ILE A 45 13.74 -5.52 -12.50
N GLN A 46 14.30 -6.69 -12.15
CA GLN A 46 15.56 -6.82 -11.40
C GLN A 46 15.60 -6.03 -10.07
N GLN A 47 14.45 -5.90 -9.41
CA GLN A 47 14.33 -5.20 -8.12
C GLN A 47 14.58 -6.17 -6.97
N LYS A 48 15.26 -5.70 -5.92
CA LYS A 48 15.46 -6.46 -4.69
C LYS A 48 14.14 -6.57 -3.89
N PRO A 49 13.92 -7.66 -3.14
CA PRO A 49 12.70 -7.84 -2.33
C PRO A 49 12.68 -7.01 -1.04
N ASP A 50 13.62 -6.08 -0.87
CA ASP A 50 13.87 -5.32 0.36
C ASP A 50 12.85 -4.19 0.62
N TRP A 51 11.84 -4.03 -0.23
CA TRP A 51 10.78 -3.03 -0.05
C TRP A 51 9.49 -3.60 0.57
N ARG A 52 9.36 -4.93 0.68
CA ARG A 52 8.17 -5.60 1.23
C ARG A 52 8.50 -6.49 2.43
N ILE A 53 7.54 -6.60 3.35
CA ILE A 53 7.54 -7.56 4.45
C ILE A 53 6.47 -8.61 4.14
N CYS A 54 6.87 -9.89 4.10
CA CYS A 54 5.89 -10.97 3.97
C CYS A 54 5.37 -11.38 5.35
N GLU A 55 4.19 -11.99 5.37
CA GLU A 55 3.53 -12.45 6.60
C GLU A 55 4.40 -13.40 7.44
N ASN A 56 5.09 -14.35 6.81
CA ASN A 56 6.01 -15.26 7.51
C ASN A 56 7.17 -14.50 8.17
N GLU A 57 7.75 -13.53 7.47
CA GLU A 57 8.84 -12.71 8.02
C GLU A 57 8.35 -11.84 9.18
N LEU A 58 7.11 -11.35 9.13
CA LEU A 58 6.50 -10.62 10.24
C LEU A 58 6.39 -11.50 11.49
N GLN A 59 5.96 -12.76 11.33
CA GLN A 59 5.88 -13.70 12.45
C GLN A 59 7.26 -13.91 13.11
N ASP A 60 8.31 -14.11 12.30
CA ASP A 60 9.69 -14.26 12.76
C ASP A 60 10.20 -13.00 13.47
N LEU A 61 9.94 -11.83 12.91
CA LEU A 61 10.34 -10.54 13.50
C LEU A 61 9.67 -10.33 14.85
N ILE A 62 8.38 -10.65 14.96
CA ILE A 62 7.66 -10.60 16.23
C ILE A 62 8.23 -11.60 17.23
N SER A 63 8.57 -12.83 16.81
CA SER A 63 9.15 -13.85 17.71
C SER A 63 10.46 -13.40 18.35
N ASN A 64 11.28 -12.68 17.60
CA ASN A 64 12.64 -12.38 18.01
C ASN A 64 12.76 -11.02 18.71
N HIS A 65 11.84 -10.08 18.49
CA HIS A 65 12.04 -8.67 18.85
C HIS A 65 10.85 -8.07 19.63
N PHE A 66 9.89 -8.89 20.04
CA PHE A 66 8.69 -8.41 20.73
C PHE A 66 8.45 -9.17 22.03
N LEU A 67 8.48 -8.44 23.16
CA LEU A 67 7.77 -8.63 24.44
C LEU A 67 8.65 -8.16 25.62
N THR A 68 8.21 -7.10 26.29
CA THR A 68 8.56 -6.80 27.68
C THR A 68 7.34 -7.06 28.56
N ASP A 69 7.53 -7.49 29.80
CA ASP A 69 6.40 -7.75 30.74
C ASP A 69 5.51 -6.51 30.94
N GLU A 70 6.08 -5.31 30.79
CA GLU A 70 5.37 -4.03 30.83
C GLU A 70 4.31 -3.88 29.72
N LEU A 71 4.59 -4.34 28.49
CA LEU A 71 3.63 -4.27 27.38
C LEU A 71 2.47 -5.26 27.58
N ARG A 72 2.74 -6.45 28.14
CA ARG A 72 1.71 -7.46 28.41
C ARG A 72 0.66 -6.93 29.40
N GLY A 73 1.11 -6.37 30.53
CA GLY A 73 0.19 -5.80 31.52
C GLY A 73 -0.60 -4.58 31.02
N ALA A 74 -0.08 -3.85 30.01
CA ALA A 74 -0.84 -2.78 29.39
C ALA A 74 -2.02 -3.31 28.55
N PHE A 75 -1.86 -4.48 27.91
CA PHE A 75 -2.87 -5.06 27.03
C PHE A 75 -4.10 -5.62 27.76
N ASP A 76 -3.99 -5.93 29.06
CA ASP A 76 -5.11 -6.37 29.89
C ASP A 76 -6.28 -5.39 29.95
N ASN A 77 -6.01 -4.10 29.69
CA ASN A 77 -7.01 -3.03 29.70
C ASN A 77 -7.77 -2.87 28.38
N PHE A 78 -7.41 -3.65 27.35
CA PHE A 78 -8.00 -3.55 26.02
C PHE A 78 -8.79 -4.78 25.61
N GLU A 79 -9.84 -4.52 24.85
CA GLU A 79 -10.52 -5.53 24.05
C GLU A 79 -10.16 -5.31 22.59
N PHE A 80 -9.55 -6.31 21.95
CA PHE A 80 -9.25 -6.27 20.53
C PHE A 80 -10.43 -6.84 19.76
N ILE A 81 -10.94 -6.10 18.79
CA ILE A 81 -12.08 -6.53 17.96
C ILE A 81 -11.57 -6.66 16.53
N VAL A 82 -11.69 -7.85 15.95
CA VAL A 82 -11.33 -8.12 14.54
C VAL A 82 -12.60 -8.34 13.71
N ALA A 83 -12.71 -7.65 12.58
CA ALA A 83 -13.93 -7.63 11.78
C ALA A 83 -13.96 -8.63 10.61
N GLY A 84 -12.84 -9.25 10.29
CA GLY A 84 -12.69 -10.24 9.23
C GLY A 84 -12.32 -11.62 9.78
N ASP A 85 -11.70 -12.43 8.93
CA ASP A 85 -11.29 -13.77 9.27
C ASP A 85 -10.10 -13.78 10.24
N ARG A 86 -10.08 -14.83 11.08
CA ARG A 86 -9.06 -15.07 12.09
C ARG A 86 -8.10 -16.15 11.59
N GLU A 87 -7.24 -15.79 10.66
CA GLU A 87 -6.28 -16.73 10.03
C GLU A 87 -4.95 -16.83 10.81
N ASN A 88 -4.71 -15.92 11.76
CA ASN A 88 -3.47 -15.76 12.51
C ASN A 88 -3.70 -15.91 14.03
N GLU A 89 -4.29 -17.03 14.44
CA GLU A 89 -4.59 -17.35 15.86
C GLU A 89 -3.34 -17.32 16.76
N TRP A 90 -2.16 -17.58 16.20
CA TRP A 90 -0.87 -17.53 16.90
C TRP A 90 -0.61 -16.20 17.61
N ILE A 91 -1.23 -15.10 17.15
CA ILE A 91 -1.12 -13.78 17.76
C ILE A 91 -1.76 -13.76 19.16
N GLU A 92 -2.91 -14.42 19.33
CA GLU A 92 -3.62 -14.46 20.60
C GLU A 92 -2.79 -15.20 21.65
N GLU A 93 -2.26 -16.38 21.30
CA GLU A 93 -1.45 -17.19 22.19
C GLU A 93 -0.14 -16.51 22.57
N LYS A 94 0.53 -15.88 21.60
CA LYS A 94 1.85 -15.29 21.80
C LYS A 94 1.82 -14.04 22.68
N PHE A 95 0.73 -13.29 22.61
CA PHE A 95 0.58 -12.01 23.30
C PHE A 95 -0.44 -12.05 24.42
N GLU A 96 -1.08 -13.18 24.66
CA GLU A 96 -2.15 -13.37 25.67
C GLU A 96 -3.27 -12.32 25.51
N LEU A 97 -3.62 -11.98 24.27
CA LEU A 97 -4.59 -10.92 23.96
C LEU A 97 -6.02 -11.42 24.11
N LYS A 98 -6.93 -10.51 24.46
CA LYS A 98 -8.38 -10.77 24.40
C LYS A 98 -8.90 -10.30 23.03
N ILE A 99 -9.07 -11.24 22.10
CA ILE A 99 -9.54 -10.96 20.74
C ILE A 99 -10.98 -11.46 20.54
N SER A 100 -11.90 -10.51 20.33
CA SER A 100 -13.31 -10.75 19.99
C SER A 100 -13.52 -10.60 18.48
N LYS A 101 -14.39 -11.43 17.88
CA LYS A 101 -14.86 -11.22 16.49
C LYS A 101 -15.95 -10.14 16.48
N ALA A 102 -15.90 -9.21 15.52
CA ALA A 102 -16.95 -8.22 15.35
C ALA A 102 -18.26 -8.90 14.91
N GLU A 103 -19.40 -8.30 15.27
CA GLU A 103 -20.72 -8.77 14.88
C GLU A 103 -20.98 -8.61 13.37
N GLU A 104 -20.36 -7.62 12.74
CA GLU A 104 -20.47 -7.35 11.30
C GLU A 104 -19.18 -7.76 10.57
N ASN A 105 -19.32 -8.58 9.51
CA ASN A 105 -18.21 -8.91 8.64
C ASN A 105 -17.96 -7.76 7.65
N ILE A 106 -16.94 -6.93 7.92
CA ILE A 106 -16.61 -5.78 7.07
C ILE A 106 -16.20 -6.22 5.66
N VAL A 107 -15.66 -7.43 5.51
CA VAL A 107 -15.18 -7.97 4.23
C VAL A 107 -16.33 -8.27 3.26
N GLU A 108 -17.47 -8.76 3.77
CA GLU A 108 -18.67 -9.02 2.95
C GLU A 108 -19.34 -7.73 2.46
N ASN A 109 -19.22 -6.65 3.25
CA ASN A 109 -19.86 -5.36 2.97
C ASN A 109 -19.13 -4.50 1.92
N VAL A 110 -17.94 -4.91 1.45
CA VAL A 110 -17.12 -4.12 0.51
C VAL A 110 -17.04 -4.70 -0.90
N GLU A 111 -17.59 -5.89 -1.15
CA GLU A 111 -17.42 -6.62 -2.41
C GLU A 111 -17.78 -5.78 -3.66
N ASP A 112 -18.83 -4.98 -3.57
CA ASP A 112 -19.31 -4.13 -4.66
C ASP A 112 -18.37 -2.99 -5.07
N PHE A 113 -17.48 -2.56 -4.18
CA PHE A 113 -16.58 -1.43 -4.40
C PHE A 113 -15.12 -1.72 -4.00
N LYS A 114 -14.76 -2.99 -3.79
CA LYS A 114 -13.39 -3.40 -3.41
C LYS A 114 -12.32 -2.95 -4.40
N GLU A 115 -12.59 -3.01 -5.71
CA GLU A 115 -11.66 -2.51 -6.73
C GLU A 115 -11.34 -1.02 -6.52
N HIS A 116 -12.33 -0.24 -6.09
CA HIS A 116 -12.18 1.20 -5.88
C HIS A 116 -11.40 1.49 -4.60
N ILE A 117 -11.55 0.66 -3.56
CA ILE A 117 -10.68 0.70 -2.37
C ILE A 117 -9.24 0.40 -2.77
N ASP A 118 -9.02 -0.66 -3.56
CA ASP A 118 -7.69 -1.05 -4.01
C ASP A 118 -7.00 0.02 -4.84
N LEU A 119 -7.70 0.62 -5.81
CA LEU A 119 -7.12 1.70 -6.62
C LEU A 119 -6.71 2.90 -5.77
N ILE A 120 -7.53 3.30 -4.80
CA ILE A 120 -7.16 4.35 -3.84
C ILE A 120 -5.95 3.91 -3.02
N GLY A 121 -5.93 2.67 -2.54
CA GLY A 121 -4.81 2.09 -1.79
C GLY A 121 -3.51 2.06 -2.58
N CYS A 122 -3.56 1.70 -3.86
CA CYS A 122 -2.42 1.72 -4.77
C CYS A 122 -1.85 3.13 -4.93
N ILE A 123 -2.71 4.15 -5.13
CA ILE A 123 -2.26 5.54 -5.26
C ILE A 123 -1.58 6.02 -3.96
N LEU A 124 -2.20 5.76 -2.81
CA LEU A 124 -1.63 6.13 -1.50
C LEU A 124 -0.31 5.41 -1.24
N SER A 125 -0.25 4.12 -1.55
CA SER A 125 0.94 3.29 -1.43
C SER A 125 2.11 3.86 -2.23
N LEU A 126 1.88 4.26 -3.49
CA LEU A 126 2.90 4.86 -4.35
C LEU A 126 3.35 6.24 -3.86
N ALA A 127 2.45 7.01 -3.25
CA ALA A 127 2.81 8.30 -2.68
C ALA A 127 3.71 8.14 -1.44
N ILE A 128 3.52 7.07 -0.65
CA ILE A 128 4.26 6.78 0.58
C ILE A 128 5.59 6.06 0.29
N ASP A 129 5.57 5.05 -0.59
CA ASP A 129 6.75 4.29 -1.01
C ASP A 129 6.82 4.16 -2.53
N GLN A 130 7.70 4.96 -3.14
CA GLN A 130 7.89 4.97 -4.58
C GLN A 130 8.53 3.67 -5.13
N LYS A 131 9.02 2.80 -4.24
CA LYS A 131 9.58 1.50 -4.63
C LYS A 131 8.51 0.45 -4.90
N ASN A 132 7.24 0.72 -4.60
CA ASN A 132 6.18 -0.27 -4.69
C ASN A 132 5.72 -0.52 -6.15
N SER A 133 6.48 -1.33 -6.88
CA SER A 133 6.15 -1.77 -8.24
C SER A 133 4.86 -2.60 -8.33
N TRP A 134 4.41 -3.20 -7.21
CA TRP A 134 3.17 -3.98 -7.17
C TRP A 134 1.94 -3.10 -7.28
N SER A 135 1.85 -2.07 -6.45
CA SER A 135 0.80 -1.06 -6.48
C SER A 135 0.74 -0.36 -7.84
N ALA A 136 1.89 0.00 -8.41
CA ALA A 136 1.96 0.57 -9.76
C ALA A 136 1.41 -0.39 -10.82
N SER A 137 1.80 -1.66 -10.77
CA SER A 137 1.34 -2.67 -11.74
C SER A 137 -0.17 -2.86 -11.68
N ARG A 138 -0.75 -2.97 -10.48
CA ARG A 138 -2.21 -3.13 -10.30
C ARG A 138 -2.96 -1.90 -10.81
N LEU A 139 -2.54 -0.72 -10.36
CA LEU A 139 -3.17 0.55 -10.72
C LEU A 139 -3.24 0.73 -12.24
N PHE A 140 -2.11 0.58 -12.93
CA PHE A 140 -2.07 0.79 -14.37
C PHE A 140 -2.67 -0.37 -15.16
N THR A 141 -2.73 -1.60 -14.61
CA THR A 141 -3.49 -2.69 -15.26
C THR A 141 -4.96 -2.30 -15.43
N ILE A 142 -5.50 -1.53 -14.48
CA ILE A 142 -6.88 -1.08 -14.51
C ILE A 142 -7.04 0.24 -15.25
N LEU A 143 -6.19 1.25 -14.98
CA LEU A 143 -6.37 2.61 -15.52
C LEU A 143 -5.84 2.80 -16.94
N CYS A 144 -4.67 2.22 -17.25
CA CYS A 144 -3.98 2.43 -18.50
C CYS A 144 -3.07 1.22 -18.80
N PRO A 145 -3.62 0.06 -19.18
CA PRO A 145 -2.82 -1.14 -19.37
C PRO A 145 -1.82 -1.01 -20.53
N GLN A 146 -2.05 -0.08 -21.47
CA GLN A 146 -1.22 0.12 -22.66
C GLN A 146 0.21 0.56 -22.33
N ILE A 147 0.40 1.36 -21.27
CA ILE A 147 1.72 1.88 -20.90
C ILE A 147 2.59 0.87 -20.14
N LEU A 148 1.97 -0.17 -19.54
CA LEU A 148 2.67 -1.11 -18.66
C LEU A 148 3.80 -1.88 -19.33
N PRO A 149 3.64 -2.44 -20.55
CA PRO A 149 4.74 -3.12 -21.24
C PRO A 149 5.95 -2.21 -21.44
N THR A 150 5.72 -0.97 -21.89
CA THR A 150 6.78 0.02 -22.12
C THR A 150 7.45 0.42 -20.81
N LEU A 151 6.68 0.71 -19.76
CA LEU A 151 7.23 1.04 -18.43
C LEU A 151 8.04 -0.10 -17.85
N LYS A 152 7.59 -1.35 -17.97
CA LYS A 152 8.34 -2.53 -17.48
C LYS A 152 9.67 -2.71 -18.21
N LYS A 153 9.68 -2.52 -19.53
CA LYS A 153 10.92 -2.57 -20.33
C LYS A 153 11.91 -1.49 -19.87
N LEU A 154 11.46 -0.24 -19.82
CA LEU A 154 12.30 0.89 -19.39
C LEU A 154 12.77 0.76 -17.94
N ALA A 155 11.94 0.21 -17.05
CA ALA A 155 12.30 -0.10 -15.67
C ALA A 155 13.42 -1.15 -15.59
N ALA A 156 13.32 -2.23 -16.36
CA ALA A 156 14.36 -3.25 -16.42
C ALA A 156 15.68 -2.69 -17.01
N ASP A 157 15.60 -1.94 -18.10
CA ASP A 157 16.77 -1.33 -18.75
C ASP A 157 17.46 -0.30 -17.83
N GLY A 158 16.67 0.50 -17.11
CA GLY A 158 17.15 1.55 -16.21
C GLY A 158 17.48 1.08 -14.79
N ARG A 159 17.18 -0.17 -14.44
CA ARG A 159 17.24 -0.69 -13.06
C ARG A 159 16.49 0.18 -12.05
N LEU A 160 15.32 0.66 -12.46
CA LEU A 160 14.41 1.48 -11.66
C LEU A 160 13.12 0.70 -11.37
N THR A 161 12.34 1.12 -10.37
CA THR A 161 10.98 0.61 -10.20
C THR A 161 10.07 1.11 -11.31
N ILE A 162 8.94 0.43 -11.56
CA ILE A 162 7.95 0.86 -12.56
C ILE A 162 7.53 2.31 -12.32
N PHE A 163 7.32 2.67 -11.06
CA PHE A 163 6.89 4.01 -10.70
C PHE A 163 8.02 5.04 -10.80
N GLN A 164 9.25 4.73 -10.37
CA GLN A 164 10.40 5.62 -10.55
C GLN A 164 10.68 5.89 -12.04
N THR A 165 10.53 4.88 -12.90
CA THR A 165 10.64 5.05 -14.36
C THR A 165 9.57 6.01 -14.89
N LEU A 166 8.33 5.88 -14.42
CA LEU A 166 7.24 6.79 -14.78
C LEU A 166 7.57 8.23 -14.36
N LEU A 167 7.99 8.45 -13.11
CA LEU A 167 8.37 9.76 -12.61
C LEU A 167 9.52 10.36 -13.43
N SER A 168 10.57 9.57 -13.69
CA SER A 168 11.70 10.00 -14.53
C SER A 168 11.27 10.40 -15.94
N TYR A 169 10.35 9.64 -16.54
CA TYR A 169 9.81 9.93 -17.85
C TYR A 169 8.96 11.22 -17.86
N VAL A 170 8.06 11.39 -16.89
CA VAL A 170 7.25 12.63 -16.77
C VAL A 170 8.15 13.84 -16.55
N MET A 171 9.16 13.75 -15.69
CA MET A 171 10.14 14.83 -15.48
C MET A 171 10.87 15.19 -16.76
N LYS A 172 11.38 14.21 -17.52
CA LYS A 172 12.05 14.46 -18.81
C LYS A 172 11.13 15.15 -19.81
N SER A 173 9.88 14.70 -19.90
CA SER A 173 8.88 15.30 -20.80
C SER A 173 8.53 16.76 -20.45
N ASN A 174 8.76 17.19 -19.21
CA ASN A 174 8.52 18.57 -18.77
C ASN A 174 9.71 19.49 -19.05
N ILE A 175 10.92 18.92 -19.20
CA ILE A 175 12.16 19.67 -19.44
C ILE A 175 12.42 19.79 -20.95
N ALA A 176 12.25 18.69 -21.67
CA ALA A 176 12.29 18.71 -23.12
C ALA A 176 10.86 19.02 -23.59
N ASP A 177 10.61 20.23 -24.07
CA ASP A 177 9.33 20.62 -24.72
C ASP A 177 8.96 19.73 -25.95
N ASN A 178 9.80 18.74 -26.27
CA ASN A 178 9.56 17.70 -27.24
C ASN A 178 9.32 16.36 -26.54
N TYR A 179 8.17 15.75 -26.88
CA TYR A 179 7.89 14.34 -26.70
C TYR A 179 9.11 13.48 -27.08
N ASP A 180 9.50 12.57 -26.20
CA ASP A 180 10.55 11.60 -26.51
C ASP A 180 10.04 10.70 -27.64
N SER A 181 10.49 10.97 -28.87
CA SER A 181 10.02 10.29 -30.09
C SER A 181 10.26 8.78 -30.06
N THR A 182 11.05 8.27 -29.11
CA THR A 182 11.29 6.84 -28.95
C THR A 182 10.20 6.10 -28.18
N ASN A 183 9.33 6.81 -27.46
CA ASN A 183 8.31 6.23 -26.58
C ASN A 183 6.88 6.70 -26.92
N GLU A 184 6.44 6.45 -28.15
CA GLU A 184 5.13 6.85 -28.70
C GLU A 184 3.94 6.52 -27.77
N VAL A 185 3.89 5.30 -27.24
CA VAL A 185 2.80 4.86 -26.34
C VAL A 185 2.75 5.70 -25.05
N LEU A 186 3.89 6.10 -24.49
CA LEU A 186 3.90 6.95 -23.29
C LEU A 186 3.54 8.39 -23.63
N ASN A 187 3.93 8.86 -24.82
CA ASN A 187 3.60 10.19 -25.32
C ASN A 187 2.08 10.35 -25.51
N GLU A 188 1.42 9.35 -26.08
CA GLU A 188 -0.04 9.32 -26.25
C GLU A 188 -0.80 9.50 -24.93
N HIS A 189 -0.22 9.00 -23.83
CA HIS A 189 -0.81 9.06 -22.50
C HIS A 189 -0.17 10.12 -21.58
N ILE A 190 0.64 11.05 -22.09
CA ILE A 190 1.42 11.97 -21.23
C ILE A 190 0.53 12.84 -20.33
N HIS A 191 -0.63 13.27 -20.82
CA HIS A 191 -1.53 14.12 -20.05
C HIS A 191 -2.06 13.38 -18.82
N PHE A 192 -2.42 12.11 -18.97
CA PHE A 192 -2.80 11.24 -17.87
C PHE A 192 -1.65 11.04 -16.89
N LEU A 193 -0.43 10.76 -17.40
CA LEU A 193 0.76 10.56 -16.57
C LEU A 193 1.11 11.81 -15.74
N ARG A 194 1.03 13.00 -16.34
CA ARG A 194 1.23 14.29 -15.65
C ARG A 194 0.15 14.57 -14.61
N GLN A 195 -1.11 14.20 -14.86
CA GLN A 195 -2.17 14.33 -13.86
C GLN A 195 -1.94 13.40 -12.68
N PHE A 196 -1.48 12.17 -12.94
CA PHE A 196 -1.14 11.20 -11.90
C PHE A 196 0.04 11.69 -11.04
N ASP A 197 1.12 12.13 -11.68
CA ASP A 197 2.31 12.72 -11.02
C ASP A 197 1.92 13.86 -10.06
N ARG A 198 1.13 14.83 -10.55
CA ARG A 198 0.59 15.93 -9.72
C ARG A 198 -0.28 15.45 -8.56
N ALA A 199 -1.02 14.35 -8.72
CA ALA A 199 -1.83 13.80 -7.64
C ALA A 199 -0.93 13.19 -6.54
N ILE A 200 0.15 12.52 -6.94
CA ILE A 200 1.16 11.98 -6.01
C ILE A 200 1.85 13.12 -5.26
N ASP A 201 2.31 14.16 -5.94
CA ASP A 201 2.96 15.32 -5.31
C ASP A 201 2.05 15.95 -4.24
N LYS A 202 0.78 16.20 -4.58
CA LYS A 202 -0.20 16.76 -3.64
C LYS A 202 -0.41 15.87 -2.42
N ILE A 203 -0.41 14.55 -2.59
CA ILE A 203 -0.53 13.59 -1.47
C ILE A 203 0.73 13.64 -0.61
N GLN A 204 1.92 13.67 -1.22
CA GLN A 204 3.19 13.78 -0.51
C GLN A 204 3.29 15.08 0.28
N GLU A 205 2.81 16.21 -0.26
CA GLU A 205 2.69 17.47 0.47
C GLU A 205 1.79 17.34 1.71
N GLN A 206 0.65 16.64 1.61
CA GLN A 206 -0.22 16.42 2.78
C GLN A 206 0.46 15.59 3.87
N ILE A 207 1.24 14.57 3.49
CA ILE A 207 1.91 13.65 4.41
C ILE A 207 3.18 14.29 5.01
N GLY A 208 3.89 15.10 4.21
CA GLY A 208 5.14 15.76 4.55
C GLY A 208 4.98 17.00 5.43
N ASN A 209 3.81 17.64 5.45
CA ASN A 209 3.54 18.78 6.32
C ASN A 209 3.57 18.38 7.80
N THR A 210 4.69 18.69 8.46
CA THR A 210 5.03 18.34 9.85
C THR A 210 4.16 19.01 10.91
N GLU A 211 3.39 20.04 10.56
CA GLU A 211 2.60 20.86 11.49
C GLU A 211 1.08 20.57 11.45
N GLY A 212 0.65 19.53 10.74
CA GLY A 212 -0.77 19.22 10.51
C GLY A 212 -1.30 18.04 11.31
N CYS A 213 -2.58 18.12 11.71
CA CYS A 213 -3.34 16.99 12.23
C CYS A 213 -3.32 15.80 11.24
N SER A 214 -2.59 14.73 11.59
CA SER A 214 -2.37 13.53 10.77
C SER A 214 -3.65 12.93 10.18
N LYS A 215 -4.77 12.97 10.93
CA LYS A 215 -6.09 12.58 10.44
C LYS A 215 -6.53 13.43 9.24
N ARG A 216 -6.40 14.77 9.33
CA ARG A 216 -6.83 15.69 8.27
C ARG A 216 -6.00 15.47 7.00
N SER A 217 -4.69 15.34 7.15
CA SER A 217 -3.79 15.03 6.03
C SER A 217 -4.20 13.75 5.32
N LEU A 218 -4.43 12.67 6.06
CA LEU A 218 -4.81 11.38 5.47
C LEU A 218 -6.19 11.43 4.78
N LEU A 219 -7.17 12.15 5.36
CA LEU A 219 -8.46 12.39 4.71
C LEU A 219 -8.31 13.16 3.39
N GLN A 220 -7.43 14.17 3.37
CA GLN A 220 -7.14 14.92 2.15
C GLN A 220 -6.42 14.06 1.11
N SER A 221 -5.49 13.20 1.52
CA SER A 221 -4.81 12.25 0.63
C SER A 221 -5.80 11.29 -0.04
N VAL A 222 -6.75 10.71 0.73
CA VAL A 222 -7.83 9.89 0.16
C VAL A 222 -8.71 10.69 -0.80
N ASN A 223 -9.02 11.95 -0.47
CA ASN A 223 -9.78 12.81 -1.37
C ASN A 223 -9.03 13.08 -2.68
N ILE A 224 -7.74 13.37 -2.64
CA ILE A 224 -6.92 13.62 -3.83
C ILE A 224 -6.88 12.36 -4.71
N ALA A 225 -6.63 11.18 -4.12
CA ALA A 225 -6.62 9.92 -4.84
C ALA A 225 -7.98 9.63 -5.50
N ALA A 226 -9.09 9.83 -4.78
CA ALA A 226 -10.43 9.65 -5.32
C ALA A 226 -10.75 10.65 -6.44
N GLN A 227 -10.33 11.91 -6.32
CA GLN A 227 -10.53 12.93 -7.36
C GLN A 227 -9.71 12.63 -8.61
N PHE A 228 -8.48 12.14 -8.47
CA PHE A 228 -7.69 11.66 -9.60
C PHE A 228 -8.40 10.51 -10.33
N LEU A 229 -8.93 9.52 -9.61
CA LEU A 229 -9.68 8.44 -10.24
C LEU A 229 -10.91 8.96 -10.98
N LEU A 230 -11.67 9.87 -10.36
CA LEU A 230 -12.85 10.51 -10.98
C LEU A 230 -12.50 11.40 -12.18
N SER A 231 -11.26 11.87 -12.33
CA SER A 231 -10.82 12.63 -13.50
C SER A 231 -10.36 11.74 -14.66
N THR A 232 -10.27 10.42 -14.46
CA THR A 232 -9.98 9.48 -15.55
C THR A 232 -11.25 9.14 -16.33
N ASP A 233 -11.12 8.92 -17.64
CA ASP A 233 -12.26 8.55 -18.49
C ASP A 233 -12.97 7.28 -18.00
N LYS A 234 -12.21 6.32 -17.46
CA LYS A 234 -12.73 5.03 -16.98
C LYS A 234 -13.68 5.17 -15.78
N PHE A 235 -13.41 6.11 -14.88
CA PHE A 235 -14.15 6.24 -13.62
C PHE A 235 -14.86 7.59 -13.49
N SER A 236 -14.98 8.33 -14.59
CA SER A 236 -15.74 9.58 -14.65
C SER A 236 -17.17 9.34 -14.16
N PHE A 237 -17.61 10.16 -13.19
CA PHE A 237 -18.91 10.05 -12.51
C PHE A 237 -19.19 8.70 -11.78
N CYS A 238 -18.17 7.89 -11.50
CA CYS A 238 -18.35 6.62 -10.80
C CYS A 238 -18.78 6.83 -9.33
N SER A 239 -20.01 6.43 -8.99
CA SER A 239 -20.55 6.51 -7.63
C SER A 239 -19.79 5.61 -6.64
N LYS A 240 -19.27 4.46 -7.11
CA LYS A 240 -18.52 3.51 -6.28
C LYS A 240 -17.20 4.08 -5.76
N ILE A 241 -16.54 5.00 -6.50
CA ILE A 241 -15.39 5.75 -5.97
C ILE A 241 -15.79 6.57 -4.74
N ARG A 242 -16.96 7.24 -4.79
CA ARG A 242 -17.46 8.04 -3.66
C ARG A 242 -17.86 7.15 -2.47
N THR A 243 -18.45 5.99 -2.74
CA THR A 243 -18.73 4.99 -1.70
C THR A 243 -17.45 4.51 -1.04
N ALA A 244 -16.45 4.09 -1.82
CA ALA A 244 -15.13 3.69 -1.31
C ALA A 244 -14.47 4.82 -0.51
N GLN A 245 -14.49 6.05 -1.02
CA GLN A 245 -13.97 7.22 -0.33
C GLN A 245 -14.63 7.41 1.05
N ASN A 246 -15.96 7.33 1.14
CA ASN A 246 -16.67 7.50 2.41
C ASN A 246 -16.41 6.35 3.38
N PHE A 247 -16.37 5.12 2.88
CA PHE A 247 -15.96 3.94 3.64
C PHE A 247 -14.56 4.13 4.25
N LEU A 248 -13.59 4.54 3.43
CA LEU A 248 -12.22 4.79 3.87
C LEU A 248 -12.11 5.90 4.92
N LYS A 249 -12.96 6.93 4.89
CA LYS A 249 -12.99 7.97 5.94
C LYS A 249 -13.29 7.36 7.29
N THR A 250 -14.27 6.47 7.39
CA THR A 250 -14.61 5.76 8.64
C THR A 250 -13.42 4.96 9.16
N HIS A 251 -12.73 4.24 8.29
CA HIS A 251 -11.54 3.48 8.66
C HIS A 251 -10.36 4.36 9.09
N ILE A 252 -10.20 5.56 8.51
CA ILE A 252 -9.22 6.54 8.98
C ILE A 252 -9.53 6.96 10.43
N GLU A 253 -10.81 7.16 10.77
CA GLU A 253 -11.19 7.51 12.15
C GLU A 253 -10.82 6.42 13.15
N GLU A 254 -11.02 5.17 12.77
CA GLU A 254 -10.66 4.01 13.58
C GLU A 254 -9.14 3.86 13.73
N VAL A 255 -8.35 3.93 12.65
CA VAL A 255 -6.88 3.89 12.72
C VAL A 255 -6.36 4.99 13.64
N HIS A 256 -6.89 6.21 13.49
CA HIS A 256 -6.49 7.33 14.33
C HIS A 256 -6.95 7.17 15.80
N ARG A 257 -8.11 6.55 16.06
CA ARG A 257 -8.55 6.21 17.42
C ARG A 257 -7.62 5.19 18.05
N ASN A 258 -7.28 4.11 17.34
CA ASN A 258 -6.32 3.10 17.81
C ASN A 258 -5.00 3.78 18.16
N PHE A 259 -4.49 4.62 17.26
CA PHE A 259 -3.24 5.35 17.47
C PHE A 259 -3.27 6.23 18.74
N LYS A 260 -4.36 6.94 19.00
CA LYS A 260 -4.54 7.75 20.21
C LYS A 260 -4.56 6.92 21.49
N ILE A 261 -5.26 5.79 21.50
CA ILE A 261 -5.31 4.89 22.67
C ILE A 261 -3.89 4.41 23.01
N PHE A 262 -3.13 3.99 21.98
CA PHE A 262 -1.77 3.50 22.14
C PHE A 262 -0.71 4.58 22.39
N ASN A 263 -0.96 5.85 22.06
CA ASN A 263 -0.09 6.96 22.47
C ASN A 263 -0.03 7.13 23.99
N ASN A 264 -1.06 6.69 24.73
CA ASN A 264 -1.10 6.76 26.18
C ASN A 264 -0.31 5.62 26.85
N ILE A 265 0.07 4.58 26.10
CA ILE A 265 0.90 3.48 26.60
C ILE A 265 2.36 3.89 26.45
N SER A 266 2.93 4.35 27.57
CA SER A 266 4.34 4.68 27.84
C SER A 266 5.28 4.76 26.62
N SER A 267 5.74 5.99 26.34
CA SER A 267 6.81 6.31 25.37
C SER A 267 8.19 5.70 25.70
N ARG A 268 8.32 4.95 26.82
CA ARG A 268 9.61 4.41 27.29
C ARG A 268 10.04 3.13 26.58
N VAL A 269 9.11 2.39 25.98
CA VAL A 269 9.41 1.10 25.31
C VAL A 269 9.77 1.29 23.83
N CYS A 270 9.37 2.40 23.20
CA CYS A 270 9.49 2.58 21.75
C CYS A 270 10.53 3.64 21.37
N LYS A 271 11.64 3.22 20.76
CA LYS A 271 12.53 4.13 20.02
C LYS A 271 12.06 4.25 18.58
N LYS A 272 11.09 5.13 18.33
CA LYS A 272 10.76 5.53 16.97
C LYS A 272 11.99 6.17 16.31
N PRO A 273 12.35 5.82 15.06
CA PRO A 273 13.38 6.54 14.35
C PRO A 273 13.01 8.02 14.22
N ILE A 274 13.95 8.92 14.54
CA ILE A 274 13.74 10.38 14.60
C ILE A 274 13.22 10.94 13.27
N PHE A 275 13.54 10.29 12.15
CA PHE A 275 13.17 10.72 10.81
C PHE A 275 11.73 10.40 10.38
N ILE A 276 10.99 9.58 11.13
CA ILE A 276 9.60 9.22 10.78
C ILE A 276 8.65 10.15 11.53
N SER A 277 7.77 10.86 10.81
CA SER A 277 6.74 11.72 11.42
C SER A 277 5.56 10.90 11.94
N GLU A 278 4.75 11.43 12.86
CA GLU A 278 3.54 10.74 13.34
C GLU A 278 2.53 10.55 12.18
N ALA A 279 2.44 11.53 11.28
CA ALA A 279 1.63 11.45 10.07
C ALA A 279 2.06 10.28 9.17
N GLN A 280 3.36 10.11 8.91
CA GLN A 280 3.88 8.99 8.13
C GLN A 280 3.55 7.65 8.77
N LEU A 281 3.66 7.54 10.10
CA LEU A 281 3.34 6.32 10.82
C LEU A 281 1.86 5.94 10.69
N ILE A 282 0.96 6.91 10.86
CA ILE A 282 -0.48 6.71 10.67
C ILE A 282 -0.80 6.32 9.22
N CYS A 283 -0.08 6.87 8.25
CA CYS A 283 -0.21 6.49 6.84
C CYS A 283 0.18 5.02 6.61
N TYR A 284 1.29 4.55 7.19
CA TYR A 284 1.67 3.12 7.12
C TYR A 284 0.61 2.21 7.73
N HIS A 285 0.10 2.54 8.93
CA HIS A 285 -0.97 1.75 9.55
C HIS A 285 -2.25 1.73 8.72
N PHE A 286 -2.58 2.85 8.05
CA PHE A 286 -3.70 2.88 7.14
C PHE A 286 -3.46 2.01 5.90
N LEU A 287 -2.26 2.02 5.31
CA LEU A 287 -1.91 1.11 4.21
C LEU A 287 -1.96 -0.36 4.64
N ASP A 288 -1.51 -0.69 5.85
CA ASP A 288 -1.60 -2.06 6.39
C ASP A 288 -3.06 -2.48 6.50
N ARG A 289 -3.95 -1.59 6.96
CA ARG A 289 -5.39 -1.83 6.97
C ARG A 289 -5.96 -2.04 5.57
N LEU A 290 -5.57 -1.23 4.59
CA LEU A 290 -6.01 -1.42 3.19
C LEU A 290 -5.52 -2.76 2.64
N THR A 291 -4.28 -3.15 2.97
CA THR A 291 -3.72 -4.45 2.61
C THR A 291 -4.48 -5.59 3.28
N ALA A 292 -4.88 -5.44 4.54
CA ALA A 292 -5.71 -6.42 5.24
C ALA A 292 -7.11 -6.53 4.61
N LEU A 293 -7.70 -5.42 4.18
CA LEU A 293 -8.97 -5.37 3.43
C LEU A 293 -8.85 -5.96 2.01
N ASP A 294 -7.65 -6.02 1.44
CA ASP A 294 -7.41 -6.40 0.06
C ASP A 294 -7.77 -7.88 -0.19
N THR A 295 -8.95 -8.12 -0.75
CA THR A 295 -9.47 -9.44 -1.15
C THR A 295 -9.33 -9.70 -2.65
N ILE A 296 -8.56 -8.87 -3.37
CA ILE A 296 -8.47 -9.00 -4.82
C ILE A 296 -7.54 -10.16 -5.18
N GLU A 297 -8.11 -11.32 -5.47
CA GLU A 297 -7.46 -12.31 -6.31
C GLU A 297 -7.21 -11.69 -7.69
N VAL A 298 -5.98 -11.26 -7.94
CA VAL A 298 -5.59 -10.79 -9.28
C VAL A 298 -5.61 -12.00 -10.22
N LYS A 299 -6.73 -12.18 -10.94
CA LYS A 299 -6.80 -13.09 -12.09
C LYS A 299 -5.81 -12.57 -13.13
N GLN A 300 -4.75 -13.32 -13.36
CA GLN A 300 -3.67 -13.01 -14.31
C GLN A 300 -4.20 -12.91 -15.75
N ASN A 301 -4.80 -11.79 -16.13
CA ASN A 301 -5.20 -11.51 -17.51
C ASN A 301 -4.45 -10.29 -18.07
N SER A 302 -3.16 -10.15 -17.80
CA SER A 302 -2.30 -9.19 -18.54
C SER A 302 -0.78 -9.37 -18.33
N VAL A 303 -0.30 -10.56 -17.95
CA VAL A 303 1.04 -10.96 -18.43
C VAL A 303 0.82 -11.48 -19.84
N SER A 304 0.68 -10.55 -20.78
CA SER A 304 0.53 -10.89 -22.20
C SER A 304 1.61 -11.91 -22.59
N PRO A 305 1.26 -12.97 -23.35
CA PRO A 305 2.21 -13.91 -23.93
C PRO A 305 3.34 -13.23 -24.73
N ASN A 306 3.20 -11.95 -25.06
CA ASN A 306 4.19 -11.18 -25.82
C ASN A 306 5.50 -10.91 -25.06
N PHE A 307 5.58 -11.17 -23.74
CA PHE A 307 6.88 -11.18 -23.04
C PHE A 307 7.67 -12.50 -23.21
N LYS A 308 7.12 -13.50 -23.94
CA LYS A 308 7.88 -14.67 -24.40
C LYS A 308 8.54 -14.48 -25.77
N PHE A 309 8.35 -13.34 -26.44
CA PHE A 309 8.92 -13.09 -27.77
C PHE A 309 10.06 -12.06 -27.72
N LEU A 310 11.13 -12.38 -26.98
CA LEU A 310 12.45 -11.77 -27.19
C LEU A 310 13.61 -12.80 -27.12
N GLU A 311 13.33 -14.10 -27.06
CA GLU A 311 14.34 -15.16 -27.17
C GLU A 311 14.41 -15.84 -28.55
N SER A 312 13.59 -15.39 -29.52
CA SER A 312 13.58 -15.99 -30.86
C SER A 312 13.93 -14.96 -31.94
N PHE A 313 15.09 -14.30 -31.86
CA PHE A 313 15.76 -13.75 -33.04
C PHE A 313 17.27 -13.60 -32.81
N LYS A 314 18.00 -14.66 -33.20
CA LYS A 314 19.32 -14.70 -33.87
C LYS A 314 20.16 -15.89 -33.39
N PHE A 315 19.79 -17.09 -33.86
CA PHE A 315 20.79 -18.00 -34.42
C PHE A 315 20.56 -18.04 -35.92
N LEU A 316 21.18 -17.09 -36.61
CA LEU A 316 21.57 -17.24 -38.01
C LEU A 316 23.08 -17.01 -38.05
N GLU A 317 23.77 -18.13 -38.29
CA GLU A 317 25.04 -18.30 -39.01
C GLU A 317 26.30 -17.60 -38.47
N ILE A 318 27.17 -18.41 -37.84
CA ILE A 318 28.41 -18.90 -38.47
C ILE A 318 28.51 -20.40 -38.24
#